data_AF-A0A7Y8CKU7-F1
#
_entry.id   AF-A0A7Y8CKU7-F1
#
_cell.length_a   1.000
_cell.length_b   1.000
_cell.length_c   1.000
_cell.angle_alpha   90.00
_cell.angle_beta   90.00
_cell.angle_gamma   90.00
#
_symmetry.space_group_name_H-M   'P 1'
#
loop_
_entity.id
_entity.type
_entity.pdbx_description
1 polymer ?
#
loop_
_entity_poly.entity_id
_entity_poly.type
_entity_poly.pdbx_seq_one_letter_code
_entity_poly.pdbx_strand_id
1 'polypeptide(L)'
;MTTSPDTPNNESSNENAHSKYESEQTIVSGEIKAAVQHLTESDPSLSALLSEKVLNTITTVAISSVSEHHSGPYPPARQLRDYNEILPEGASRLFSMTEDEQKHRHFMERRMLELDHENMLLKHKVSMSEIAVKESSLKVLGWQVFRRQTYALTLSVAVLGIGFWLMKNNEPGFGVGVIATNFVAIALAFLHDRKKKTESTDSAPPNDNTHPPE
;
A
#
# COMPACT_ATOMS: atom_id res chain seq x y z
N MET A 1 32.33 -20.21 30.62
CA MET A 1 32.81 -19.76 29.31
C MET A 1 31.75 -18.80 28.76
N THR A 2 31.75 -17.51 29.17
CA THR A 2 32.42 -16.38 28.48
C THR A 2 31.93 -16.31 27.02
N THR A 3 31.11 -15.35 26.57
CA THR A 3 31.20 -13.87 26.69
C THR A 3 29.87 -13.19 26.32
N SER A 4 29.44 -12.19 27.08
CA SER A 4 28.76 -10.95 26.59
C SER A 4 29.85 -9.91 26.27
N PRO A 5 29.62 -8.72 25.63
CA PRO A 5 28.34 -8.01 25.44
C PRO A 5 28.13 -7.37 24.05
N ASP A 6 26.92 -6.89 23.77
CA ASP A 6 26.75 -5.53 23.20
C ASP A 6 25.32 -5.04 23.44
N THR A 7 25.24 -4.07 24.35
CA THR A 7 24.07 -3.26 24.69
C THR A 7 24.30 -1.89 24.09
N PRO A 8 23.35 -1.27 23.37
CA PRO A 8 23.24 0.18 23.40
C PRO A 8 22.22 0.54 24.47
N ASN A 9 22.75 1.11 25.56
CA ASN A 9 21.99 1.88 26.54
C ASN A 9 21.15 2.93 25.82
N ASN A 10 19.87 3.03 26.16
CA ASN A 10 19.13 4.28 25.99
C ASN A 10 18.33 4.60 27.25
N GLU A 11 19.03 4.68 28.37
CA GLU A 11 18.72 5.62 29.44
C GLU A 11 19.29 6.99 29.03
N SER A 12 18.58 7.74 28.17
CA SER A 12 18.92 9.16 27.93
C SER A 12 17.73 10.04 27.51
N SER A 13 16.49 9.56 27.62
CA SER A 13 15.33 10.29 27.09
C SER A 13 14.63 11.21 28.09
N ASN A 14 15.02 11.23 29.37
CA ASN A 14 14.27 11.96 30.40
C ASN A 14 14.88 13.31 30.83
N GLU A 15 16.14 13.60 30.50
CA GLU A 15 16.71 14.95 30.70
C GLU A 15 16.42 15.90 29.52
N ASN A 16 16.08 15.35 28.35
CA ASN A 16 15.80 16.12 27.14
C ASN A 16 14.37 16.66 27.05
N ALA A 17 13.44 16.19 27.88
CA ALA A 17 12.09 16.73 27.91
C ALA A 17 12.11 18.11 28.59
N HIS A 18 12.73 18.24 29.78
CA HIS A 18 12.85 19.52 30.48
C HIS A 18 13.68 20.58 29.73
N SER A 19 14.78 20.21 29.06
CA SER A 19 15.57 21.18 28.27
C SER A 19 14.80 21.69 27.04
N LYS A 20 13.97 20.82 26.44
CA LYS A 20 13.14 21.18 25.29
C LYS A 20 12.03 22.15 25.70
N TYR A 21 11.39 21.93 26.85
CA TYR A 21 10.35 22.84 27.36
C TYR A 21 10.89 24.23 27.77
N GLU A 22 12.10 24.31 28.34
CA GLU A 22 12.77 25.59 28.61
C GLU A 22 13.17 26.31 27.31
N SER A 23 13.64 25.56 26.30
CA SER A 23 14.02 26.14 25.00
C SER A 23 12.82 26.63 24.18
N GLU A 24 11.69 25.92 24.21
CA GLU A 24 10.47 26.34 23.50
C GLU A 24 9.80 27.53 24.21
N GLN A 25 9.81 27.58 25.55
CA GLN A 25 9.31 28.74 26.30
C GLN A 25 10.15 30.01 26.07
N THR A 26 11.47 29.89 25.94
CA THR A 26 12.35 31.04 25.64
C THR A 26 12.24 31.50 24.19
N ILE A 27 12.07 30.59 23.22
CA ILE A 27 11.85 30.96 21.82
C ILE A 27 10.48 31.63 21.64
N VAL A 28 9.41 31.08 22.22
CA VAL A 28 8.05 31.65 22.13
C VAL A 28 7.97 33.03 22.79
N SER A 29 8.68 33.24 23.90
CA SER A 29 8.78 34.57 24.54
C SER A 29 9.49 35.60 23.64
N GLY A 30 10.52 35.16 22.90
CA GLY A 30 11.25 36.01 21.95
C GLY A 30 10.42 36.42 20.72
N GLU A 31 9.67 35.49 20.14
CA GLU A 31 8.80 35.76 18.98
C GLU A 31 7.62 36.67 19.34
N ILE A 32 7.00 36.47 20.51
CA ILE A 32 5.93 37.34 21.01
C ILE A 32 6.45 38.75 21.26
N LYS A 33 7.65 38.89 21.84
CA LYS A 33 8.28 40.20 22.06
C LYS A 33 8.57 40.91 20.73
N ALA A 34 9.03 40.18 19.71
CA ALA A 34 9.26 40.72 18.37
C ALA A 34 7.96 41.13 17.66
N ALA A 35 6.89 40.33 17.76
CA ALA A 35 5.59 40.64 17.17
C ALA A 35 4.94 41.87 17.82
N VAL A 36 5.05 41.99 19.14
CA VAL A 36 4.57 43.16 19.89
C VAL A 36 5.37 44.42 19.55
N GLN A 37 6.69 44.29 19.36
CA GLN A 37 7.55 45.40 18.93
C GLN A 37 7.18 45.87 17.51
N HIS A 38 6.92 44.94 16.59
CA HIS A 38 6.51 45.24 15.21
C HIS A 38 5.13 45.93 15.16
N LEU A 39 4.18 45.53 16.03
CA LEU A 39 2.88 46.18 16.15
C LEU A 39 2.98 47.60 16.74
N THR A 40 3.93 47.82 17.65
CA THR A 40 4.21 49.12 18.26
C THR A 40 4.86 50.09 17.26
N GLU A 41 5.62 49.57 16.30
CA GLU A 41 6.27 50.34 15.24
C GLU A 41 5.28 50.78 14.14
N SER A 42 4.22 49.99 13.91
CA SER A 42 3.16 50.29 12.93
C SER A 42 2.12 51.32 13.40
N ASP A 43 1.93 51.51 14.71
CA ASP A 43 0.99 52.51 15.25
C ASP A 43 1.54 53.16 16.53
N PRO A 44 2.05 54.41 16.46
CA PRO A 44 2.66 55.10 17.60
C PRO A 44 1.65 55.50 18.68
N SER A 45 0.34 55.33 18.45
CA SER A 45 -0.68 55.51 19.49
C SER A 45 -0.80 54.30 20.42
N LEU A 46 -0.34 53.12 19.97
CA LEU A 46 -0.36 51.87 20.73
C LEU A 46 0.71 51.85 21.84
N SER A 47 1.87 52.50 21.61
CA SER A 47 2.96 52.57 22.59
C SER A 47 2.58 53.29 23.88
N ALA A 48 1.58 54.19 23.82
CA ALA A 48 1.06 54.88 24.99
C ALA A 48 0.11 54.01 25.84
N LEU A 49 -0.50 52.98 25.25
CA LEU A 49 -1.43 52.05 25.91
C LEU A 49 -0.75 50.75 26.38
N LEU A 50 0.32 50.35 25.71
CA LEU A 50 1.16 49.22 26.07
C LEU A 50 2.17 49.61 27.15
N SER A 51 1.69 49.89 28.36
CA SER A 51 2.59 50.00 29.52
C SER A 51 3.27 48.64 29.74
N GLU A 52 4.52 48.65 30.22
CA GLU A 52 5.33 47.45 30.51
C GLU A 52 4.55 46.41 31.34
N LYS A 53 3.62 46.89 32.17
CA LYS A 53 2.72 46.06 32.98
C LYS A 53 1.71 45.29 32.13
N VAL A 54 1.12 45.91 31.12
CA VAL A 54 0.15 45.28 30.19
C VAL A 54 0.84 44.26 29.31
N LEU A 55 2.07 44.55 28.86
CA LEU A 55 2.90 43.61 28.11
C LEU A 55 3.15 42.32 28.90
N ASN A 56 3.62 42.45 30.14
CA ASN A 56 3.84 41.31 31.02
C ASN A 56 2.54 40.54 31.30
N THR A 57 1.40 41.24 31.36
CA THR A 57 0.10 40.60 31.56
C THR A 57 -0.33 39.81 30.32
N ILE A 58 -0.19 40.38 29.12
CA ILE A 58 -0.51 39.71 27.85
C ILE A 58 0.40 38.51 27.63
N THR A 59 1.71 38.65 27.88
CA THR A 59 2.66 37.54 27.79
C THR A 59 2.33 36.43 28.80
N THR A 60 1.98 36.79 30.04
CA THR A 60 1.60 35.80 31.06
C THR A 60 0.30 35.07 30.71
N VAL A 61 -0.69 35.79 30.18
CA VAL A 61 -1.98 35.19 29.76
C VAL A 61 -1.80 34.32 28.52
N ALA A 62 -0.98 34.73 27.55
CA ALA A 62 -0.69 33.95 26.34
C ALA A 62 0.07 32.65 26.64
N ILE A 63 0.94 32.64 27.66
CA ILE A 63 1.66 31.45 28.11
C ILE A 63 0.74 30.51 28.93
N SER A 64 -0.35 31.02 29.51
CA SER A 64 -1.26 30.21 30.33
C SER A 64 -2.20 29.28 29.53
N SER A 65 -2.24 29.37 28.20
CA SER A 65 -3.03 28.48 27.33
C SER A 65 -2.29 27.19 26.92
N VAL A 66 -1.36 26.71 27.75
CA VAL A 66 -0.71 25.40 27.58
C VAL A 66 -1.77 24.32 27.70
N SER A 67 -2.16 23.77 26.54
CA SER A 67 -3.00 22.58 26.45
C SER A 67 -2.24 21.40 27.05
N GLU A 68 -2.69 20.86 28.18
CA GLU A 68 -2.15 19.61 28.72
C GLU A 68 -2.59 18.46 27.78
N HIS A 69 -1.72 18.06 26.86
CA HIS A 69 -1.93 16.88 26.02
C HIS A 69 -1.54 15.62 26.78
N HIS A 70 -2.51 14.75 27.04
CA HIS A 70 -2.30 13.47 27.69
C HIS A 70 -2.41 12.35 26.65
N SER A 71 -1.38 11.51 26.58
CA SER A 71 -1.35 10.32 25.72
C SER A 71 -1.46 9.09 26.59
N GLY A 72 -2.66 8.51 26.67
CA GLY A 72 -2.89 7.32 27.46
C GLY A 72 -4.38 7.08 27.68
N PRO A 73 -4.77 5.85 28.07
CA PRO A 73 -6.17 5.50 28.32
C PRO A 73 -6.73 6.14 29.60
N TYR A 74 -5.89 6.78 30.41
CA TYR A 74 -6.26 7.35 31.69
C TYR A 74 -5.78 8.79 31.85
N PRO A 75 -6.55 9.62 32.58
CA PRO A 75 -6.11 10.96 32.97
C PRO A 75 -4.95 10.89 33.99
N PRO A 76 -4.16 11.97 34.14
CA PRO A 76 -3.07 12.02 35.09
C PRO A 76 -3.56 11.83 36.53
N ALA A 77 -2.67 11.33 37.40
CA ALA A 77 -2.99 11.02 38.79
C ALA A 77 -3.61 12.19 39.58
N ARG A 78 -3.21 13.44 39.25
CA ARG A 78 -3.80 14.64 39.86
C ARG A 78 -5.30 14.75 39.56
N GLN A 79 -5.68 14.64 38.28
CA GLN A 79 -7.08 14.71 37.86
C GLN A 79 -7.91 13.52 38.38
N LEU A 80 -7.31 12.32 38.49
CA LEU A 80 -7.98 11.16 39.10
C LEU A 80 -8.36 11.41 40.57
N ARG A 81 -7.54 12.15 41.31
CA ARG A 81 -7.86 12.55 42.69
C ARG A 81 -9.05 13.51 42.71
N ASP A 82 -9.08 14.48 41.79
CA ASP A 82 -10.19 15.43 41.65
C ASP A 82 -11.52 14.72 41.33
N TYR A 83 -11.48 13.68 40.48
CA TYR A 83 -12.66 12.85 40.20
C TYR A 83 -13.21 12.17 41.46
N ASN A 84 -12.33 11.69 42.33
CA ASN A 84 -12.73 11.01 43.56
C ASN A 84 -13.24 11.98 44.64
N GLU A 85 -12.81 13.25 44.58
CA GLU A 85 -13.30 14.32 45.45
C GLU A 85 -14.72 14.76 45.07
N ILE A 86 -15.01 14.84 43.77
CA ILE A 86 -16.35 15.21 43.26
C ILE A 86 -17.33 14.05 43.41
N LEU A 87 -16.91 12.84 43.07
CA LEU A 87 -17.73 11.63 43.12
C LEU A 87 -16.95 10.55 43.90
N PRO A 88 -17.44 10.09 45.06
CA PRO A 88 -16.83 8.98 45.78
C PRO A 88 -16.68 7.77 44.85
N GLU A 89 -15.49 7.16 44.81
CA GLU A 89 -15.12 6.06 43.91
C GLU A 89 -15.14 6.41 42.41
N GLY A 90 -15.13 7.69 42.05
CA GLY A 90 -15.17 8.15 40.66
C GLY A 90 -14.00 7.65 39.81
N ALA A 91 -12.79 7.67 40.38
CA ALA A 91 -11.59 7.14 39.71
C ALA A 91 -11.69 5.62 39.47
N SER A 92 -12.19 4.86 40.45
CA SER A 92 -12.39 3.41 40.34
C SER A 92 -13.37 3.05 39.24
N ARG A 93 -14.48 3.79 39.14
CA ARG A 93 -15.47 3.64 38.06
C ARG A 93 -14.87 3.94 36.68
N LEU A 94 -14.03 4.97 36.58
CA LEU A 94 -13.33 5.30 35.34
C LEU A 94 -12.36 4.18 34.93
N PHE A 95 -11.62 3.60 35.88
CA PHE A 95 -10.76 2.45 35.62
C PHE A 95 -11.53 1.27 35.05
N SER A 96 -12.64 0.89 35.69
CA SER A 96 -13.51 -0.20 35.22
C SER A 96 -14.04 0.06 33.81
N MET A 97 -14.56 1.28 33.55
CA MET A 97 -15.12 1.61 32.24
C MET A 97 -14.08 1.52 31.13
N THR A 98 -12.87 2.03 31.38
CA THR A 98 -11.78 1.95 30.41
C THR A 98 -11.26 0.52 30.24
N GLU A 99 -11.19 -0.28 31.30
CA GLU A 99 -10.78 -1.67 31.21
C GLU A 99 -11.78 -2.50 30.39
N ASP A 100 -13.08 -2.27 30.60
CA ASP A 100 -14.14 -2.91 29.83
C ASP A 100 -14.09 -2.51 28.35
N GLU A 101 -13.85 -1.22 28.08
CA GLU A 101 -13.65 -0.71 26.71
C GLU A 101 -12.40 -1.33 26.05
N GLN A 102 -11.29 -1.44 26.79
CA GLN A 102 -10.07 -2.10 26.28
C GLN A 102 -10.31 -3.59 26.00
N LYS A 103 -11.02 -4.30 26.89
CA LYS A 103 -11.41 -5.70 26.67
C LYS A 103 -12.28 -5.84 25.42
N HIS A 104 -13.23 -4.93 25.23
CA HIS A 104 -14.08 -4.91 24.04
C HIS A 104 -13.25 -4.68 22.77
N ARG A 105 -12.35 -3.68 22.75
CA ARG A 105 -11.44 -3.44 21.61
C ARG A 105 -10.58 -4.65 21.30
N HIS A 106 -9.93 -5.25 22.30
CA HIS A 106 -9.12 -6.45 22.10
C HIS A 106 -9.91 -7.67 21.67
N PHE A 107 -11.19 -7.76 22.04
CA PHE A 107 -12.09 -8.81 21.53
C PHE A 107 -12.39 -8.58 20.05
N MET A 108 -12.75 -7.35 19.67
CA MET A 108 -13.03 -7.00 18.28
C MET A 108 -11.80 -7.14 17.37
N GLU A 109 -10.63 -6.72 17.83
CA GLU A 109 -9.34 -6.90 17.14
C GLU A 109 -9.06 -8.39 16.88
N ARG A 110 -9.22 -9.23 17.92
CA ARG A 110 -9.04 -10.69 17.77
C ARG A 110 -10.02 -11.29 16.77
N ARG A 111 -11.28 -10.87 16.81
CA ARG A 111 -12.31 -11.36 15.89
C ARG A 111 -12.03 -10.93 14.45
N MET A 112 -11.55 -9.70 14.25
CA MET A 112 -11.13 -9.20 12.93
C MET A 112 -9.97 -10.02 12.37
N LEU A 113 -8.94 -10.28 13.18
CA LEU A 113 -7.79 -11.10 12.78
C LEU A 113 -8.19 -12.54 12.40
N GLU A 114 -9.16 -13.12 13.12
CA GLU A 114 -9.69 -14.45 12.81
C GLU A 114 -10.43 -14.46 11.46
N LEU A 115 -11.31 -13.47 11.22
CA LEU A 115 -12.02 -13.32 9.95
C LEU A 115 -11.06 -13.09 8.77
N ASP A 116 -10.00 -12.31 8.98
CA ASP A 116 -8.98 -12.06 7.98
C ASP A 116 -8.19 -13.34 7.65
N HIS A 117 -7.87 -14.16 8.67
CA HIS A 117 -7.24 -15.46 8.47
C HIS A 117 -8.13 -16.41 7.68
N GLU A 118 -9.42 -16.52 8.03
CA GLU A 118 -10.39 -17.34 7.30
C GLU A 118 -10.53 -16.88 5.84
N ASN A 119 -10.65 -15.58 5.60
CA ASN A 119 -10.70 -15.01 4.25
C ASN A 119 -9.43 -15.31 3.45
N MET A 120 -8.25 -15.24 4.07
CA MET A 120 -6.99 -15.59 3.43
C MET A 120 -6.97 -17.07 3.02
N LEU A 121 -7.42 -17.97 3.90
CA LEU A 121 -7.51 -19.40 3.62
C LEU A 121 -8.49 -19.69 2.48
N LEU A 122 -9.64 -19.02 2.46
CA LEU A 122 -10.63 -19.16 1.39
C LEU A 122 -10.08 -18.67 0.06
N LYS A 123 -9.43 -17.50 0.02
CA LYS A 123 -8.77 -16.98 -1.19
C LYS A 123 -7.73 -17.97 -1.72
N HIS A 124 -6.91 -18.53 -0.83
CA HIS A 124 -5.91 -19.54 -1.22
C HIS A 124 -6.56 -20.82 -1.78
N LYS A 125 -7.65 -21.31 -1.17
CA LYS A 125 -8.38 -22.48 -1.69
C LYS A 125 -8.99 -22.22 -3.06
N VAL A 126 -9.56 -21.03 -3.26
CA VAL A 126 -10.13 -20.62 -4.56
C VAL A 126 -9.04 -20.48 -5.61
N SER A 127 -7.90 -19.86 -5.31
CA SER A 127 -6.81 -19.78 -6.28
C SER A 127 -6.27 -21.16 -6.67
N MET A 128 -6.20 -22.09 -5.73
CA MET A 128 -5.78 -23.47 -6.01
C MET A 128 -6.79 -24.21 -6.90
N SER A 129 -8.09 -24.02 -6.69
CA SER A 129 -9.10 -24.62 -7.56
C SER A 129 -9.08 -24.00 -8.96
N GLU A 130 -8.86 -22.69 -9.07
CA GLU A 130 -8.67 -22.01 -10.35
C GLU A 130 -7.46 -22.56 -11.11
N ILE A 131 -6.33 -22.79 -10.43
CA ILE A 131 -5.14 -23.39 -11.05
C ILE A 131 -5.46 -24.81 -11.55
N ALA A 132 -6.12 -25.64 -10.75
CA ALA A 132 -6.50 -26.99 -11.14
C ALA A 132 -7.45 -27.01 -12.36
N VAL A 133 -8.40 -26.07 -12.43
CA VAL A 133 -9.30 -25.90 -13.58
C VAL A 133 -8.56 -25.41 -14.82
N LYS A 134 -7.63 -24.46 -14.66
CA LYS A 134 -6.75 -23.99 -15.75
C LYS A 134 -5.90 -25.11 -16.32
N GLU A 135 -5.30 -25.94 -15.48
CA GLU A 135 -4.54 -27.11 -15.95
C GLU A 135 -5.41 -28.11 -16.71
N SER A 136 -6.62 -28.36 -16.21
CA SER A 136 -7.58 -29.26 -16.84
C SER A 136 -8.04 -28.76 -18.21
N SER A 137 -8.30 -27.45 -18.33
CA SER A 137 -8.68 -26.81 -19.60
C SER A 137 -7.52 -26.70 -20.59
N LEU A 138 -6.29 -26.47 -20.13
CA LEU A 138 -5.10 -26.49 -20.99
C LEU A 138 -4.87 -27.86 -21.63
N LYS A 139 -5.13 -28.96 -20.93
CA LYS A 139 -5.08 -30.32 -21.51
C LYS A 139 -6.11 -30.51 -22.61
N VAL A 140 -7.34 -30.02 -22.42
CA VAL A 140 -8.41 -30.11 -23.42
C VAL A 140 -8.10 -29.26 -24.65
N LEU A 141 -7.57 -28.06 -24.47
CA LEU A 141 -7.18 -27.15 -25.57
C LEU A 141 -5.96 -27.68 -26.33
N GLY A 142 -4.94 -28.18 -25.62
CA GLY A 142 -3.73 -28.74 -26.23
C GLY A 142 -4.04 -29.89 -27.20
N TRP A 143 -5.05 -30.70 -26.89
CA TRP A 143 -5.45 -31.82 -27.75
C TRP A 143 -6.09 -31.38 -29.08
N GLN A 144 -6.77 -30.23 -29.11
CA GLN A 144 -7.32 -29.68 -30.35
C GLN A 144 -6.25 -29.08 -31.25
N VAL A 145 -5.27 -28.37 -30.68
CA VAL A 145 -4.15 -27.79 -31.43
C VAL A 145 -3.25 -28.89 -32.00
N PHE A 146 -2.99 -29.94 -31.19
CA PHE A 146 -2.18 -31.08 -31.63
C PHE A 146 -2.78 -31.77 -32.85
N ARG A 147 -4.10 -31.99 -32.87
CA ARG A 147 -4.80 -32.57 -34.04
C ARG A 147 -4.66 -31.71 -35.29
N ARG A 148 -4.80 -30.38 -35.20
CA ARG A 148 -4.67 -29.51 -36.38
C ARG A 148 -3.24 -29.49 -36.93
N GLN A 149 -2.25 -29.48 -36.06
CA GLN A 149 -0.85 -29.46 -36.46
C GLN A 149 -0.40 -30.78 -37.10
N THR A 150 -0.88 -31.92 -36.60
CA THR A 150 -0.56 -33.22 -37.20
C THR A 150 -1.17 -33.36 -38.59
N TYR A 151 -2.41 -32.91 -38.83
CA TYR A 151 -3.00 -32.92 -40.17
C TYR A 151 -2.25 -32.03 -41.17
N ALA A 152 -1.79 -30.85 -40.75
CA ALA A 152 -1.00 -29.97 -41.62
C ALA A 152 0.36 -30.61 -41.98
N LEU A 153 1.02 -31.25 -41.00
CA LEU A 153 2.27 -31.96 -41.21
C LEU A 153 2.10 -33.15 -42.15
N THR A 154 1.09 -33.99 -41.93
CA THR A 154 0.84 -35.16 -42.79
C THR A 154 0.52 -34.74 -44.22
N LEU A 155 -0.27 -33.69 -44.41
CA LEU A 155 -0.60 -33.15 -45.72
C LEU A 155 0.64 -32.59 -46.44
N SER A 156 1.51 -31.86 -45.73
CA SER A 156 2.76 -31.36 -46.30
C SER A 156 3.70 -32.48 -46.74
N VAL A 157 3.85 -33.52 -45.92
CA VAL A 157 4.67 -34.71 -46.27
C VAL A 157 4.10 -35.44 -47.49
N ALA A 158 2.78 -35.59 -47.58
CA ALA A 158 2.13 -36.20 -48.74
C ALA A 158 2.37 -35.40 -50.03
N VAL A 159 2.27 -34.07 -49.98
CA VAL A 159 2.55 -33.19 -51.12
C VAL A 159 4.00 -33.29 -51.58
N LEU A 160 4.96 -33.37 -50.65
CA LEU A 160 6.38 -33.58 -50.99
C LEU A 160 6.61 -34.96 -51.64
N GLY A 161 5.94 -36.01 -51.14
CA GLY A 161 6.00 -37.34 -51.72
C GLY A 161 5.47 -37.38 -53.17
N ILE A 162 4.35 -36.71 -53.43
CA ILE A 162 3.77 -36.58 -54.78
C ILE A 162 4.71 -35.79 -55.70
N GLY A 163 5.26 -34.67 -55.22
CA GLY A 163 6.24 -33.88 -55.99
C GLY A 163 7.47 -34.69 -56.39
N PHE A 164 8.03 -35.45 -55.44
CA PHE A 164 9.19 -36.32 -55.71
C PHE A 164 8.85 -37.46 -56.68
N TRP A 165 7.66 -38.04 -56.55
CA TRP A 165 7.17 -39.07 -57.47
C TRP A 165 7.01 -38.54 -58.90
N LEU A 166 6.48 -37.32 -59.07
CA LEU A 166 6.37 -36.65 -60.38
C LEU A 166 7.72 -36.37 -61.01
N MET A 167 8.71 -35.95 -60.22
CA MET A 167 10.08 -35.72 -60.71
C MET A 167 10.73 -37.01 -61.25
N LYS A 168 10.39 -38.17 -60.67
CA LYS A 168 10.88 -39.48 -61.16
C LYS A 168 10.19 -39.96 -62.45
N ASN A 169 8.97 -39.50 -62.74
CA ASN A 169 8.15 -39.97 -63.86
C ASN A 169 8.20 -39.05 -65.10
N ASN A 170 9.33 -38.38 -65.34
CA ASN A 170 9.63 -37.55 -66.53
C ASN A 170 8.92 -36.20 -66.68
N GLU A 171 8.21 -35.71 -65.66
CA GLU A 171 7.61 -34.37 -65.66
C GLU A 171 8.22 -33.49 -64.55
N PRO A 172 9.53 -33.15 -64.65
CA PRO A 172 10.24 -32.45 -63.59
C PRO A 172 9.69 -31.04 -63.35
N GLY A 173 9.18 -30.39 -64.40
CA GLY A 173 8.59 -29.05 -64.30
C GLY A 173 7.39 -29.01 -63.36
N PHE A 174 6.49 -30.01 -63.47
CA PHE A 174 5.33 -30.12 -62.59
C PHE A 174 5.72 -30.49 -61.15
N GLY A 175 6.68 -31.41 -60.98
CA GLY A 175 7.16 -31.79 -59.65
C GLY A 175 7.77 -30.63 -58.85
N VAL A 176 8.61 -29.81 -59.49
CA VAL A 176 9.19 -28.61 -58.86
C VAL A 176 8.12 -27.58 -58.53
N GLY A 177 7.14 -27.37 -59.42
CA GLY A 177 6.05 -26.42 -59.22
C GLY A 177 5.18 -26.75 -57.99
N VAL A 178 4.83 -28.02 -57.79
CA VAL A 178 4.04 -28.48 -56.63
C VAL A 178 4.80 -28.26 -55.32
N ILE A 179 6.09 -28.59 -55.28
CA ILE A 179 6.93 -28.40 -54.09
C ILE A 179 7.09 -26.92 -53.76
N ALA A 180 7.40 -26.08 -54.77
CA ALA A 180 7.55 -24.64 -54.59
C ALA A 180 6.26 -23.98 -54.05
N THR A 181 5.11 -24.39 -54.58
CA THR A 181 3.79 -23.89 -54.12
C THR A 181 3.53 -24.23 -52.66
N ASN A 182 3.90 -25.44 -52.20
CA ASN A 182 3.78 -25.84 -50.80
C ASN A 182 4.62 -24.95 -49.87
N PHE A 183 5.87 -24.66 -50.24
CA PHE A 183 6.73 -23.76 -49.46
C PHE A 183 6.20 -22.32 -49.42
N VAL A 184 5.70 -21.80 -50.55
CA VAL A 184 5.08 -20.47 -50.60
C VAL A 184 3.85 -20.40 -49.71
N ALA A 185 3.00 -21.42 -49.72
CA ALA A 185 1.82 -21.49 -48.85
C ALA A 185 2.20 -21.47 -47.36
N ILE A 186 3.23 -22.22 -46.96
CA ILE A 186 3.76 -22.21 -45.59
C ILE A 186 4.31 -20.82 -45.23
N ALA A 187 5.11 -20.20 -46.11
CA ALA A 187 5.67 -18.87 -45.88
C ALA A 187 4.58 -17.79 -45.72
N LEU A 188 3.53 -17.83 -46.55
CA LEU A 188 2.38 -16.93 -46.44
C LEU A 188 1.61 -17.14 -45.13
N ALA A 189 1.44 -18.38 -44.67
CA ALA A 189 0.81 -18.67 -43.38
C ALA A 189 1.58 -18.04 -42.21
N PHE A 190 2.92 -18.12 -42.21
CA PHE A 190 3.77 -17.50 -41.18
C PHE A 190 3.71 -15.96 -41.19
N LEU A 191 3.60 -15.34 -42.36
CA LEU A 191 3.44 -13.89 -42.48
C LEU A 191 2.10 -13.40 -41.92
N HIS A 192 1.03 -14.18 -42.09
CA HIS A 192 -0.29 -13.83 -41.59
C HIS A 192 -0.38 -13.93 -40.06
N ASP A 193 0.28 -14.93 -39.45
CA ASP A 193 0.28 -15.13 -38.00
C ASP A 193 0.97 -13.97 -37.25
N ARG A 194 2.02 -13.38 -37.85
CA ARG A 194 2.75 -12.26 -37.25
C ARG A 194 1.92 -10.97 -37.13
N LYS A 195 0.97 -10.73 -38.04
CA LYS A 195 0.09 -9.54 -38.01
C LYS A 195 -0.98 -9.61 -36.93
N LYS A 196 -1.43 -10.81 -36.55
CA LYS A 196 -2.49 -10.98 -35.53
C LYS A 196 -2.00 -10.69 -34.10
N LYS A 197 -0.70 -10.89 -33.84
CA LYS A 197 -0.09 -10.67 -32.52
C LYS A 197 0.06 -9.19 -32.15
N THR A 198 0.07 -8.30 -33.14
CA THR A 198 0.17 -6.84 -32.92
C THR A 198 -1.15 -6.19 -32.53
N GLU A 199 -2.31 -6.77 -32.87
CA GLU A 199 -3.63 -6.17 -32.56
C GLU A 199 -4.12 -6.49 -31.14
N SER A 200 -3.61 -7.55 -30.50
CA SER A 200 -4.07 -7.98 -29.17
C SER A 200 -3.36 -7.34 -27.98
N THR A 201 -2.38 -6.45 -28.23
CA THR A 201 -1.58 -5.81 -27.16
C THR A 201 -2.10 -4.42 -26.78
N ASP A 202 -3.04 -3.87 -27.56
CA ASP A 202 -3.60 -2.51 -27.35
C ASP A 202 -4.91 -2.49 -26.53
N SER A 203 -5.38 -3.63 -26.01
CA SER A 203 -6.60 -3.70 -25.19
C SER A 203 -6.33 -4.03 -23.72
N ALA A 204 -5.39 -3.34 -23.08
CA ALA A 204 -5.29 -3.31 -21.63
C ALA A 204 -6.33 -2.32 -21.07
N PRO A 205 -7.18 -2.70 -20.09
CA PRO A 205 -8.13 -1.75 -19.52
C PRO A 205 -7.39 -0.61 -18.80
N PRO A 206 -7.92 0.61 -18.83
CA PRO A 206 -7.31 1.74 -18.14
C PRO A 206 -7.29 1.44 -16.64
N ASN A 207 -6.09 1.58 -16.07
CA ASN A 207 -5.82 1.57 -14.64
C ASN A 207 -6.60 2.71 -13.97
N ASP A 208 -7.79 2.42 -13.47
CA ASP A 208 -8.59 3.33 -12.65
C ASP A 208 -8.10 3.28 -11.20
N ASN A 209 -6.96 3.93 -10.97
CA ASN A 209 -6.55 4.37 -9.64
C ASN A 209 -7.08 5.78 -9.41
N THR A 210 -8.39 5.90 -9.16
CA THR A 210 -8.97 7.11 -8.54
C THR A 210 -9.51 6.78 -7.15
N HIS A 211 -8.62 6.89 -6.15
CA HIS A 211 -9.04 7.18 -4.78
C HIS A 211 -9.23 8.70 -4.67
N PRO A 212 -10.43 9.22 -4.33
CA PRO A 212 -10.54 10.58 -3.84
C PRO A 212 -10.06 10.64 -2.38
N PRO A 213 -9.44 11.75 -1.93
CA PRO A 213 -9.25 12.00 -0.53
C PRO A 213 -10.57 12.40 0.13
N GLU A 214 -10.61 12.17 1.44
CA GLU A 214 -11.64 12.53 2.45
C GLU A 214 -12.70 11.47 2.75
#